data_AF-A0A834ZB29-F1
#
_entry.id   AF-A0A834ZB29-F1
#
_cell.length_a   1.000
_cell.length_b   1.000
_cell.length_c   1.000
_cell.angle_alpha   90.00
_cell.angle_beta   90.00
_cell.angle_gamma   90.00
#
_symmetry.space_group_name_H-M   'P 1'
#
loop_
_entity.id
_entity.type
_entity.pdbx_description
1 polymer ?
#
loop_
_entity_poly.entity_id
_entity_poly.type
_entity_poly.pdbx_seq_one_letter_code
_entity_poly.pdbx_strand_id
1 'polypeptide(L)'
;MPMPFTSFLRLLISISPSPLLNSLSYPLPKIRKLSVSAMENSSSSLLVLCGKSSTENEFAQSLKSNNNLKLPDNGGLSIILSSEMEKSCDEESFRTELYMTSLSTDRFGRFLIWAPRLPSTHDVVSHNFCELPIGAVCVTDVQFKGRGRSKNIWESPVGCLLFSFTLQMEDGRVVPLLQYVVSLAVTEAIKDVCDANGLPHLDIKIKWPNDLYLHGLKVGGILCTSTYKSTKFNVSAGIGLNVDNEKPTTCLNSVLQELTSVAYRLRREDILAAFFRRFENLFGVFLNQGWCL
;
A
#
# COMPACT_ATOMS: atom_id res chain seq x y z
N MET A 1 -18.12 -20.17 -30.50
CA MET A 1 -17.42 -21.25 -29.74
C MET A 1 -16.42 -20.58 -28.83
N PRO A 2 -16.43 -20.83 -27.51
CA PRO A 2 -15.47 -20.21 -26.61
C PRO A 2 -14.12 -20.93 -26.72
N MET A 3 -13.05 -20.14 -26.91
CA MET A 3 -11.67 -20.62 -27.01
C MET A 3 -11.18 -21.17 -25.66
N PRO A 4 -10.35 -22.23 -25.64
CA PRO A 4 -9.95 -22.91 -24.41
C PRO A 4 -8.82 -22.18 -23.65
N PHE A 5 -8.90 -22.33 -22.33
CA PHE A 5 -8.11 -21.83 -21.18
C PHE A 5 -6.56 -21.98 -21.21
N THR A 6 -5.92 -22.14 -22.38
CA THR A 6 -4.57 -22.74 -22.47
C THR A 6 -3.46 -21.85 -23.01
N SER A 7 -3.71 -20.59 -23.37
CA SER A 7 -2.67 -19.75 -24.00
C SER A 7 -1.75 -18.98 -23.03
N PHE A 8 -2.12 -18.80 -21.76
CA PHE A 8 -1.30 -18.03 -20.81
C PHE A 8 -0.27 -18.87 -20.03
N LEU A 9 -0.47 -20.20 -19.94
CA LEU A 9 0.36 -21.09 -19.12
C LEU A 9 1.74 -21.42 -19.73
N ARG A 10 2.01 -21.00 -20.98
CA ARG A 10 3.25 -21.36 -21.72
C ARG A 10 4.36 -20.31 -21.68
N LEU A 11 4.17 -19.16 -21.02
CA LEU A 11 5.24 -18.16 -20.85
C LEU A 11 5.99 -18.29 -19.51
N LEU A 12 5.74 -19.32 -18.70
CA LEU A 12 6.08 -19.33 -17.27
C LEU A 12 6.95 -20.49 -16.75
N ILE A 13 7.71 -21.20 -17.61
CA ILE A 13 8.58 -22.28 -17.10
C ILE A 13 9.99 -22.18 -17.70
N SER A 14 10.90 -21.55 -16.96
CA SER A 14 12.31 -21.92 -16.92
C SER A 14 12.92 -21.45 -15.60
N ILE A 15 13.13 -22.38 -14.66
CA ILE A 15 13.94 -22.19 -13.46
C ILE A 15 14.86 -23.40 -13.34
N SER A 16 16.17 -23.15 -13.28
CA SER A 16 17.17 -24.11 -12.80
C SER A 16 17.80 -23.55 -11.51
N PRO A 17 18.12 -24.37 -10.50
CA PRO A 17 18.66 -23.90 -9.22
C PRO A 17 20.18 -24.12 -9.12
N SER A 18 20.90 -23.26 -8.38
CA SER A 18 22.17 -23.58 -7.67
C SER A 18 22.67 -22.40 -6.80
N PRO A 19 23.57 -22.62 -5.79
CA PRO A 19 23.39 -22.08 -4.42
C PRO A 19 24.52 -21.22 -3.82
N LEU A 20 24.17 -20.52 -2.71
CA LEU A 20 24.92 -20.13 -1.48
C LEU A 20 26.32 -19.46 -1.55
N LEU A 21 26.53 -18.34 -0.83
CA LEU A 21 27.19 -18.27 0.51
C LEU A 21 27.53 -16.83 1.00
N ASN A 22 27.33 -16.67 2.31
CA ASN A 22 28.08 -15.92 3.35
C ASN A 22 28.12 -14.39 3.54
N SER A 23 27.94 -14.10 4.83
CA SER A 23 27.90 -12.87 5.63
C SER A 23 29.26 -12.20 5.89
N LEU A 24 29.25 -10.87 6.09
CA LEU A 24 30.17 -10.16 7.00
C LEU A 24 29.47 -8.90 7.56
N SER A 25 29.61 -8.65 8.86
CA SER A 25 29.00 -7.55 9.60
C SER A 25 30.06 -6.60 10.17
N TYR A 26 29.80 -5.29 10.13
CA TYR A 26 30.58 -4.27 10.83
C TYR A 26 29.65 -3.22 11.47
N PRO A 27 30.01 -2.66 12.65
CA PRO A 27 29.14 -1.75 13.41
C PRO A 27 29.31 -0.29 12.97
N LEU A 28 28.20 0.46 12.94
CA LEU A 28 28.18 1.92 12.75
C LEU A 28 28.06 2.67 14.09
N PRO A 29 28.61 3.89 14.21
CA PRO A 29 28.64 4.66 15.45
C PRO A 29 27.28 5.30 15.78
N LYS A 30 26.95 5.32 17.08
CA LYS A 30 25.74 5.96 17.63
C LYS A 30 25.84 7.48 17.53
N ILE A 31 24.93 8.10 16.79
CA ILE A 31 24.63 9.53 16.85
C ILE A 31 23.21 9.69 17.41
N ARG A 32 23.09 10.46 18.49
CA ARG A 32 21.82 10.75 19.18
C ARG A 32 20.89 11.54 18.25
N LYS A 33 19.84 10.90 17.72
CA LYS A 33 18.63 11.58 17.21
C LYS A 33 17.77 12.00 18.41
N LEU A 34 17.24 13.24 18.38
CA LEU A 34 16.17 13.63 19.29
C LEU A 34 14.98 12.70 19.04
N SER A 35 14.48 12.13 20.12
CA SER A 35 13.53 11.04 20.13
C SER A 35 12.10 11.50 19.95
N VAL A 36 11.34 10.72 19.18
CA VAL A 36 9.87 10.57 19.24
C VAL A 36 9.48 9.94 20.60
N SER A 37 10.09 10.38 21.71
CA SER A 37 9.86 9.83 23.06
C SER A 37 8.84 10.64 23.86
N ALA A 38 8.05 11.51 23.21
CA ALA A 38 6.96 12.23 23.86
C ALA A 38 5.57 11.64 23.57
N MET A 39 5.46 10.53 22.82
CA MET A 39 4.18 9.88 22.51
C MET A 39 4.13 8.38 22.84
N GLU A 40 4.98 7.89 23.73
CA GLU A 40 4.93 6.50 24.19
C GLU A 40 3.81 6.22 25.22
N ASN A 41 3.02 7.23 25.61
CA ASN A 41 2.01 7.09 26.67
C ASN A 41 0.60 7.64 26.36
N SER A 42 0.29 8.03 25.12
CA SER A 42 -1.09 8.36 24.77
C SER A 42 -1.76 7.20 24.03
N SER A 43 -2.76 6.58 24.66
CA SER A 43 -3.64 5.56 24.08
C SER A 43 -4.52 6.06 22.91
N SER A 44 -4.16 7.20 22.30
CA SER A 44 -4.90 7.88 21.26
C SER A 44 -4.11 7.85 19.95
N SER A 45 -4.72 7.34 18.87
CA SER A 45 -4.11 7.39 17.54
C SER A 45 -4.52 8.68 16.83
N LEU A 46 -3.59 9.28 16.09
CA LEU A 46 -3.84 10.43 15.24
C LEU A 46 -4.18 9.97 13.82
N LEU A 47 -5.30 10.46 13.28
CA LEU A 47 -5.64 10.36 11.86
C LEU A 47 -5.61 11.75 11.24
N VAL A 48 -5.01 11.83 10.06
CA VAL A 48 -4.96 13.03 9.23
C VAL A 48 -5.76 12.75 7.97
N LEU A 49 -6.76 13.58 7.72
CA LEU A 49 -7.60 13.50 6.53
C LEU A 49 -7.11 14.47 5.46
N CYS A 50 -6.91 13.97 4.25
CA CYS A 50 -6.47 14.76 3.09
C CYS A 50 -7.37 14.44 1.88
N GLY A 51 -7.94 15.47 1.24
CA GLY A 51 -8.68 15.34 -0.01
C GLY A 51 -7.91 15.88 -1.21
N LYS A 52 -8.07 15.23 -2.38
CA LYS A 52 -7.44 15.64 -3.64
C LYS A 52 -8.09 16.90 -4.25
N SER A 53 -9.39 17.12 -4.03
CA SER A 53 -10.11 18.33 -4.49
C SER A 53 -10.92 18.95 -3.36
N SER A 54 -11.59 20.09 -3.64
CA SER A 54 -12.49 20.74 -2.69
C SER A 54 -13.57 19.81 -2.18
N THR A 55 -14.15 18.96 -3.04
CA THR A 55 -15.18 18.00 -2.65
C THR A 55 -14.67 16.98 -1.64
N GLU A 56 -13.49 16.38 -1.84
CA GLU A 56 -12.93 15.46 -0.84
C GLU A 56 -12.50 16.18 0.45
N ASN A 57 -12.10 17.46 0.38
CA ASN A 57 -11.76 18.27 1.55
C ASN A 57 -13.00 18.66 2.38
N GLU A 58 -14.11 19.01 1.74
CA GLU A 58 -15.40 19.23 2.41
C GLU A 58 -15.89 17.95 3.08
N PHE A 59 -15.73 16.80 2.41
CA PHE A 59 -16.02 15.50 3.01
C PHE A 59 -15.13 15.21 4.23
N ALA A 60 -13.83 15.52 4.17
CA ALA A 60 -12.92 15.40 5.31
C ALA A 60 -13.38 16.23 6.51
N GLN A 61 -13.82 17.47 6.28
CA GLN A 61 -14.35 18.35 7.32
C GLN A 61 -15.60 17.76 7.97
N SER A 62 -16.56 17.29 7.15
CA SER A 62 -17.78 16.64 7.65
C SER A 62 -17.47 15.41 8.50
N LEU A 63 -16.54 14.56 8.04
CA LEU A 63 -16.15 13.34 8.73
C LEU A 63 -15.48 13.65 10.09
N LYS A 64 -14.62 14.68 10.13
CA LYS A 64 -14.01 15.18 11.37
C LYS A 64 -15.07 15.70 12.35
N SER A 65 -16.03 16.50 11.89
CA SER A 65 -17.08 17.08 12.74
C SER A 65 -18.03 16.02 13.31
N ASN A 66 -18.35 14.99 12.53
CA ASN A 66 -19.26 13.92 12.97
C ASN A 66 -18.56 12.91 13.89
N ASN A 67 -17.23 12.85 13.88
CA ASN A 67 -16.42 11.91 14.66
C ASN A 67 -16.83 10.43 14.46
N ASN A 68 -17.20 10.07 13.23
CA ASN A 68 -17.76 8.76 12.91
C ASN A 68 -16.70 7.66 12.74
N LEU A 69 -15.42 8.00 12.63
CA LEU A 69 -14.36 7.02 12.49
C LEU A 69 -14.08 6.32 13.83
N LYS A 70 -13.93 5.01 13.77
CA LYS A 70 -13.69 4.15 14.92
C LYS A 70 -12.43 3.33 14.71
N LEU A 71 -11.67 3.14 15.79
CA LEU A 71 -10.63 2.13 15.85
C LEU A 71 -11.16 0.85 16.50
N PRO A 72 -10.66 -0.34 16.11
CA PRO A 72 -11.15 -1.62 16.64
C PRO A 72 -11.02 -1.75 18.17
N ASP A 73 -10.01 -1.10 18.77
CA ASP A 73 -9.65 -1.30 20.17
C ASP A 73 -10.29 -0.28 21.14
N ASN A 74 -11.28 0.53 20.70
CA ASN A 74 -11.85 1.65 21.48
C ASN A 74 -10.80 2.65 22.04
N GLY A 75 -9.59 2.64 21.48
CA GLY A 75 -8.55 3.64 21.80
C GLY A 75 -9.01 5.04 21.43
N GLY A 76 -8.42 6.05 22.07
CA GLY A 76 -8.68 7.43 21.69
C GLY A 76 -8.39 7.65 20.21
N LEU A 77 -9.20 8.49 19.56
CA LEU A 77 -8.98 8.89 18.17
C LEU A 77 -8.92 10.41 18.13
N SER A 78 -7.82 10.94 17.64
CA SER A 78 -7.72 12.35 17.26
C SER A 78 -7.76 12.45 15.75
N ILE A 79 -8.68 13.26 15.22
CA ILE A 79 -8.82 13.48 13.78
C ILE A 79 -8.47 14.94 13.49
N ILE A 80 -7.51 15.15 12.60
CA ILE A 80 -7.12 16.47 12.10
C ILE A 80 -7.19 16.50 10.58
N LEU A 81 -7.24 17.69 10.00
CA LEU A 81 -7.13 17.90 8.57
C LEU A 81 -5.67 18.11 8.17
N SER A 82 -5.29 17.77 6.93
CA SER A 82 -3.94 18.05 6.40
C SER A 82 -3.54 19.53 6.57
N SER A 83 -4.50 20.45 6.43
CA SER A 83 -4.29 21.89 6.60
C SER A 83 -3.97 22.32 8.04
N GLU A 84 -4.22 21.45 9.01
CA GLU A 84 -3.98 21.71 10.44
C GLU A 84 -2.65 21.11 10.91
N MET A 85 -1.98 20.31 10.06
CA MET A 85 -0.65 19.81 10.36
C MET A 85 0.39 20.92 10.24
N GLU A 86 1.23 21.04 11.26
CA GLU A 86 2.51 21.71 11.10
C GLU A 86 3.38 20.90 10.14
N LYS A 87 4.07 21.59 9.23
CA LYS A 87 5.01 20.94 8.30
C LYS A 87 6.16 20.35 9.10
N SER A 88 6.11 19.04 9.38
CA SER A 88 7.25 18.35 9.97
C SER A 88 8.33 18.11 8.91
N CYS A 89 9.60 18.26 9.32
CA CYS A 89 10.76 17.94 8.49
C CYS A 89 11.21 16.49 8.67
N ASP A 90 10.33 15.58 9.09
CA ASP A 90 10.69 14.17 9.23
C ASP A 90 10.74 13.50 7.85
N GLU A 91 11.95 13.28 7.35
CA GLU A 91 12.18 12.61 6.06
C GLU A 91 11.67 11.16 6.05
N GLU A 92 11.49 10.54 7.22
CA GLU A 92 11.04 9.14 7.35
C GLU A 92 9.50 9.01 7.31
N SER A 93 8.74 10.10 7.41
CA SER A 93 7.27 10.10 7.36
C SER A 93 6.72 10.18 5.94
N PHE A 94 5.54 9.58 5.73
CA PHE A 94 4.84 9.65 4.45
C PHE A 94 4.31 11.08 4.21
N ARG A 95 4.67 11.66 3.07
CA ARG A 95 4.35 13.04 2.71
C ARG A 95 3.07 13.12 1.89
N THR A 96 1.97 13.39 2.59
CA THR A 96 0.61 13.50 2.02
C THR A 96 0.55 14.45 0.82
N GLU A 97 1.21 15.61 0.89
CA GLU A 97 1.22 16.61 -0.17
C GLU A 97 1.93 16.15 -1.45
N LEU A 98 3.04 15.40 -1.32
CA LEU A 98 3.72 14.83 -2.47
C LEU A 98 2.88 13.75 -3.14
N TYR A 99 2.26 12.88 -2.34
CA TYR A 99 1.32 11.88 -2.86
C TYR A 99 0.17 12.55 -3.60
N MET A 100 -0.48 13.55 -2.99
CA MET A 100 -1.59 14.26 -3.62
C MET A 100 -1.16 14.98 -4.89
N THR A 101 0.06 15.53 -4.95
CA THR A 101 0.60 16.17 -6.15
C THR A 101 0.82 15.15 -7.27
N SER A 102 1.41 13.98 -6.96
CA SER A 102 1.70 12.91 -7.93
C SER A 102 0.46 12.12 -8.37
N LEU A 103 -0.62 12.12 -7.57
CA LEU A 103 -1.84 11.36 -7.86
C LEU A 103 -2.63 11.96 -9.02
N SER A 104 -2.92 11.12 -10.01
CA SER A 104 -3.77 11.41 -11.16
C SER A 104 -4.72 10.22 -11.40
N THR A 105 -5.93 10.35 -10.86
CA THR A 105 -7.02 9.37 -10.92
C THR A 105 -8.37 10.07 -10.82
N ASP A 106 -9.42 9.41 -11.30
CA ASP A 106 -10.79 9.91 -11.24
C ASP A 106 -11.52 9.43 -9.98
N ARG A 107 -11.20 8.23 -9.47
CA ARG A 107 -11.96 7.58 -8.40
C ARG A 107 -11.10 7.10 -7.24
N PHE A 108 -9.97 6.45 -7.52
CA PHE A 108 -9.20 5.77 -6.47
C PHE A 108 -8.07 6.61 -5.89
N GLY A 109 -7.87 6.53 -4.57
CA GLY A 109 -6.77 7.17 -3.86
C GLY A 109 -6.97 8.65 -3.52
N ARG A 110 -8.09 9.25 -3.95
CA ARG A 110 -8.33 10.70 -3.88
C ARG A 110 -8.72 11.22 -2.50
N PHE A 111 -9.19 10.34 -1.62
CA PHE A 111 -9.41 10.61 -0.21
C PHE A 111 -8.42 9.78 0.61
N LEU A 112 -7.48 10.45 1.26
CA LEU A 112 -6.41 9.84 2.04
C LEU A 112 -6.65 10.01 3.53
N ILE A 113 -6.46 8.93 4.27
CA ILE A 113 -6.32 8.90 5.72
C ILE A 113 -4.87 8.52 6.00
N TRP A 114 -4.07 9.44 6.51
CA TRP A 114 -2.70 9.14 6.95
C TRP A 114 -2.61 9.10 8.47
N ALA A 115 -1.70 8.28 8.98
CA ALA A 115 -1.34 8.28 10.39
C ALA A 115 0.15 7.92 10.53
N PRO A 116 0.87 8.49 11.50
CA PRO A 116 2.25 8.06 11.77
C PRO A 116 2.30 6.61 12.28
N ARG A 117 1.27 6.19 13.03
CA ARG A 117 1.22 4.84 13.62
C ARG A 117 -0.22 4.37 13.77
N LEU A 118 -0.49 3.13 13.33
CA LEU A 118 -1.79 2.47 13.48
C LEU A 118 -1.64 1.01 13.89
N PRO A 119 -2.70 0.39 14.47
CA PRO A 119 -2.71 -1.06 14.64
C PRO A 119 -2.65 -1.74 13.26
N SER A 120 -3.57 -1.40 12.35
CA SER A 120 -3.69 -1.97 11.02
C SER A 120 -4.49 -1.01 10.12
N THR A 121 -3.95 -0.64 8.95
CA THR A 121 -4.67 0.13 7.93
C THR A 121 -5.89 -0.65 7.43
N HIS A 122 -5.77 -1.97 7.34
CA HIS A 122 -6.84 -2.87 6.91
C HIS A 122 -8.02 -2.83 7.87
N ASP A 123 -7.73 -2.77 9.17
CA ASP A 123 -8.75 -2.72 10.20
C ASP A 123 -9.45 -1.34 10.18
N VAL A 124 -8.71 -0.24 9.99
CA VAL A 124 -9.31 1.10 9.82
C VAL A 124 -10.27 1.13 8.63
N VAL A 125 -9.84 0.63 7.48
CA VAL A 125 -10.67 0.65 6.26
C VAL A 125 -11.89 -0.26 6.38
N SER A 126 -11.72 -1.49 6.87
CA SER A 126 -12.81 -2.47 6.95
C SER A 126 -13.89 -2.10 7.98
N HIS A 127 -13.49 -1.59 9.16
CA HIS A 127 -14.45 -1.20 10.20
C HIS A 127 -15.24 0.05 9.84
N ASN A 128 -14.62 0.98 9.10
CA ASN A 128 -15.23 2.26 8.73
C ASN A 128 -15.76 2.27 7.30
N PHE A 129 -15.85 1.13 6.63
CA PHE A 129 -16.14 1.05 5.20
C PHE A 129 -17.39 1.85 4.78
N CYS A 130 -18.44 1.85 5.61
CA CYS A 130 -19.69 2.55 5.31
C CYS A 130 -19.60 4.08 5.48
N GLU A 131 -18.60 4.56 6.22
CA GLU A 131 -18.34 5.98 6.46
C GLU A 131 -17.32 6.54 5.46
N LEU A 132 -16.73 5.69 4.62
CA LEU A 132 -15.68 6.06 3.68
C LEU A 132 -16.19 5.98 2.24
N PRO A 133 -15.77 6.92 1.36
CA PRO A 133 -16.08 6.81 -0.05
C PRO A 133 -15.36 5.61 -0.65
N ILE A 134 -15.90 5.08 -1.75
CA ILE A 134 -15.22 4.06 -2.55
C ILE A 134 -13.95 4.68 -3.15
N GLY A 135 -12.83 3.98 -3.01
CA GLY A 135 -11.52 4.49 -3.41
C GLY A 135 -10.79 5.27 -2.33
N ALA A 136 -11.36 5.44 -1.12
CA ALA A 136 -10.64 5.96 0.03
C ALA A 136 -9.44 5.06 0.38
N VAL A 137 -8.30 5.67 0.70
CA VAL A 137 -7.07 4.97 1.08
C VAL A 137 -6.63 5.38 2.47
N CYS A 138 -6.26 4.39 3.29
CA CYS A 138 -5.59 4.59 4.56
C CYS A 138 -4.13 4.19 4.43
N VAL A 139 -3.21 5.07 4.82
CA VAL A 139 -1.75 4.88 4.80
C VAL A 139 -1.20 5.08 6.21
N THR A 140 -0.19 4.33 6.60
CA THR A 140 0.52 4.56 7.86
C THR A 140 2.02 4.35 7.72
N ASP A 141 2.83 5.06 8.50
CA ASP A 141 4.28 4.81 8.50
C ASP A 141 4.63 3.51 9.21
N VAL A 142 3.92 3.20 10.31
CA VAL A 142 4.13 1.95 11.06
C VAL A 142 2.80 1.29 11.43
N GLN A 143 2.71 -0.03 11.20
CA GLN A 143 1.68 -0.88 11.83
C GLN A 143 2.25 -1.64 13.04
N PHE A 144 1.49 -1.74 14.12
CA PHE A 144 1.88 -2.55 15.29
C PHE A 144 1.03 -3.80 15.53
N LYS A 145 -0.04 -3.97 14.75
CA LYS A 145 -0.88 -5.18 14.66
C LYS A 145 -1.13 -5.53 13.18
N GLY A 146 -0.06 -5.48 12.37
CA GLY A 146 -0.14 -5.69 10.92
C GLY A 146 -0.73 -7.06 10.55
N ARG A 147 -1.69 -7.06 9.61
CA ARG A 147 -2.41 -8.26 9.19
C ARG A 147 -1.74 -8.91 7.98
N GLY A 148 -1.48 -10.21 8.06
CA GLY A 148 -1.27 -11.09 6.91
C GLY A 148 -2.48 -11.98 6.67
N ARG A 149 -2.41 -12.85 5.65
CA ARG A 149 -3.42 -13.88 5.43
C ARG A 149 -3.44 -14.88 6.59
N SER A 150 -4.63 -15.43 6.87
CA SER A 150 -4.84 -16.40 7.95
C SER A 150 -4.41 -15.85 9.31
N LYS A 151 -3.41 -16.42 9.97
CA LYS A 151 -2.88 -15.98 11.27
C LYS A 151 -1.52 -15.31 11.17
N ASN A 152 -1.03 -15.04 9.96
CA ASN A 152 0.27 -14.42 9.76
C ASN A 152 0.21 -12.94 10.14
N ILE A 153 1.31 -12.45 10.72
CA ILE A 153 1.49 -11.04 11.05
C ILE A 153 2.37 -10.42 9.97
N TRP A 154 2.02 -9.21 9.53
CA TRP A 154 2.91 -8.42 8.67
C TRP A 154 3.80 -7.54 9.55
N GLU A 155 5.10 -7.81 9.56
CA GLU A 155 6.09 -6.95 10.21
C GLU A 155 6.33 -5.70 9.36
N SER A 156 6.22 -4.53 9.98
CA SER A 156 6.32 -3.24 9.28
C SER A 156 7.26 -2.28 9.98
N PRO A 157 8.58 -2.45 9.82
CA PRO A 157 9.55 -1.43 10.18
C PRO A 157 9.34 -0.14 9.39
N VAL A 158 9.91 0.97 9.89
CA VAL A 158 9.93 2.26 9.19
C VAL A 158 10.55 2.09 7.80
N GLY A 159 9.95 2.72 6.79
CA GLY A 159 10.34 2.59 5.38
C GLY A 159 9.43 1.67 4.55
N CYS A 160 8.52 0.93 5.17
CA CYS A 160 7.46 0.23 4.44
C CYS A 160 6.45 1.22 3.83
N LEU A 161 5.92 0.88 2.65
CA LEU A 161 4.64 1.42 2.16
C LEU A 161 3.52 0.49 2.63
N LEU A 162 2.68 0.99 3.52
CA LEU A 162 1.59 0.24 4.16
C LEU A 162 0.29 0.97 3.88
N PHE A 163 -0.61 0.35 3.13
CA PHE A 163 -1.87 0.99 2.83
C PHE A 163 -3.00 -0.01 2.64
N SER A 164 -4.23 0.43 2.88
CA SER A 164 -5.44 -0.30 2.55
C SER A 164 -6.45 0.64 1.90
N PHE A 165 -7.29 0.15 1.00
CA PHE A 165 -8.28 0.98 0.33
C PHE A 165 -9.64 0.29 0.17
N THR A 166 -10.68 1.11 0.05
CA THR A 166 -12.06 0.66 -0.18
C THR A 166 -12.32 0.44 -1.67
N LEU A 167 -13.02 -0.63 -2.01
CA LEU A 167 -13.58 -0.86 -3.33
C LEU A 167 -14.90 -1.62 -3.21
N GLN A 168 -15.74 -1.56 -4.25
CA GLN A 168 -17.01 -2.25 -4.27
C GLN A 168 -17.19 -3.01 -5.57
N MET A 169 -17.75 -4.22 -5.47
CA MET A 169 -18.00 -5.12 -6.59
C MET A 169 -19.41 -5.71 -6.48
N GLU A 170 -20.02 -6.06 -7.61
CA GLU A 170 -21.37 -6.63 -7.63
C GLU A 170 -21.33 -8.14 -7.88
N ASP A 171 -20.46 -8.59 -8.78
CA ASP A 171 -20.31 -10.01 -9.10
C ASP A 171 -19.33 -10.71 -8.15
N GLY A 172 -19.90 -11.52 -7.24
CA GLY A 172 -19.14 -12.31 -6.27
C GLY A 172 -18.18 -13.34 -6.88
N ARG A 173 -18.43 -13.79 -8.12
CA ARG A 173 -17.59 -14.80 -8.80
C ARG A 173 -16.20 -14.26 -9.10
N VAL A 174 -16.07 -12.96 -9.31
CA VAL A 174 -14.82 -12.29 -9.65
C VAL A 174 -14.16 -11.59 -8.44
N VAL A 175 -14.79 -11.55 -7.28
CA VAL A 175 -14.17 -10.98 -6.07
C VAL A 175 -12.84 -11.69 -5.69
N PRO A 176 -12.73 -13.04 -5.70
CA PRO A 176 -11.47 -13.72 -5.39
C PRO A 176 -10.34 -13.41 -6.38
N LEU A 177 -10.72 -12.94 -7.57
CA LEU A 177 -9.85 -12.63 -8.68
C LEU A 177 -9.25 -11.21 -8.57
N LEU A 178 -9.80 -10.35 -7.72
CA LEU A 178 -9.29 -9.00 -7.48
C LEU A 178 -7.83 -8.96 -7.01
N GLN A 179 -7.40 -9.92 -6.18
CA GLN A 179 -6.03 -9.95 -5.65
C GLN A 179 -4.96 -9.97 -6.76
N TYR A 180 -5.29 -10.54 -7.91
CA TYR A 180 -4.40 -10.59 -9.07
C TYR A 180 -4.29 -9.22 -9.75
N VAL A 181 -5.41 -8.51 -9.88
CA VAL A 181 -5.44 -7.13 -10.40
C VAL A 181 -4.61 -6.21 -9.51
N VAL A 182 -4.76 -6.34 -8.19
CA VAL A 182 -3.97 -5.58 -7.22
C VAL A 182 -2.48 -5.95 -7.34
N SER A 183 -2.14 -7.24 -7.47
CA SER A 183 -0.75 -7.69 -7.63
C SER A 183 -0.10 -7.10 -8.87
N LEU A 184 -0.79 -7.18 -10.00
CA LEU A 184 -0.33 -6.62 -11.27
C LEU A 184 -0.20 -5.10 -11.20
N ALA A 185 -1.16 -4.41 -10.57
CA ALA A 185 -1.10 -2.96 -10.41
C ALA A 185 0.14 -2.51 -9.60
N VAL A 186 0.53 -3.25 -8.57
CA VAL A 186 1.75 -2.93 -7.80
C VAL A 186 3.01 -3.13 -8.65
N THR A 187 3.12 -4.23 -9.39
CA THR A 187 4.30 -4.50 -10.23
C THR A 187 4.44 -3.47 -11.35
N GLU A 188 3.35 -3.14 -12.05
CA GLU A 188 3.35 -2.13 -13.11
C GLU A 188 3.61 -0.73 -12.56
N ALA A 189 3.13 -0.40 -11.36
CA ALA A 189 3.39 0.89 -10.73
C ALA A 189 4.87 1.10 -10.40
N ILE A 190 5.55 0.06 -9.90
CA ILE A 190 6.99 0.17 -9.60
C ILE A 190 7.79 0.31 -10.89
N LYS A 191 7.40 -0.43 -11.93
CA LYS A 191 7.99 -0.27 -13.27
C LYS A 191 7.80 1.13 -13.82
N ASP A 192 6.59 1.70 -13.75
CA ASP A 192 6.34 3.09 -14.19
C ASP A 192 7.23 4.11 -13.50
N VAL A 193 7.43 3.95 -12.19
CA VAL A 193 8.30 4.85 -11.42
C VAL A 193 9.76 4.67 -11.84
N CYS A 194 10.21 3.44 -12.11
CA CYS A 194 11.54 3.21 -12.66
C CYS A 194 11.71 3.88 -14.03
N ASP A 195 10.77 3.64 -14.95
CA ASP A 195 10.80 4.16 -16.33
C ASP A 195 10.81 5.69 -16.35
N ALA A 196 9.93 6.32 -15.55
CA ALA A 196 9.82 7.78 -15.47
C ALA A 196 11.09 8.46 -14.93
N ASN A 197 11.95 7.72 -14.23
CA ASN A 197 13.18 8.23 -13.63
C ASN A 197 14.44 7.68 -14.30
N GLY A 198 14.32 6.95 -15.42
CA GLY A 198 15.45 6.37 -16.14
C GLY A 198 16.24 5.34 -15.33
N LEU A 199 15.56 4.60 -14.45
CA LEU A 199 16.14 3.61 -13.55
C LEU A 199 16.06 2.21 -14.15
N PRO A 200 16.98 1.28 -13.77
CA PRO A 200 16.83 -0.11 -14.16
C PRO A 200 15.53 -0.70 -13.59
N HIS A 201 14.93 -1.62 -14.34
CA HIS A 201 13.73 -2.30 -13.88
C HIS A 201 14.06 -3.26 -12.74
N LEU A 202 13.24 -3.24 -11.69
CA LEU A 202 13.26 -4.26 -10.66
C LEU A 202 12.44 -5.48 -11.13
N ASP A 203 13.06 -6.66 -11.20
CA ASP A 203 12.40 -7.92 -11.59
C ASP A 203 11.49 -8.45 -10.46
N ILE A 204 10.38 -7.74 -10.22
CA ILE A 204 9.40 -8.09 -9.20
C ILE A 204 8.50 -9.20 -9.73
N LYS A 205 8.57 -10.35 -9.08
CA LYS A 205 7.79 -11.55 -9.40
C LYS A 205 6.61 -11.68 -8.47
N ILE A 206 5.49 -12.10 -9.03
CA ILE A 206 4.31 -12.45 -8.25
C ILE A 206 4.40 -13.93 -7.89
N LYS A 207 4.58 -14.24 -6.62
CA LYS A 207 4.36 -15.58 -6.09
C LYS A 207 2.88 -15.71 -5.74
N TRP A 208 2.14 -16.34 -6.65
CA TRP A 208 0.71 -16.46 -6.52
C TRP A 208 0.29 -17.13 -5.19
N PRO A 209 -0.81 -16.67 -4.57
CA PRO A 209 -1.74 -15.68 -5.11
C PRO A 209 -1.52 -14.21 -4.67
N ASN A 210 -0.59 -13.94 -3.74
CA ASN A 210 -0.65 -12.69 -2.97
C ASN A 210 0.70 -12.15 -2.48
N ASP A 211 1.83 -12.72 -2.90
CA ASP A 211 3.15 -12.30 -2.44
C ASP A 211 3.97 -11.73 -3.59
N LEU A 212 4.71 -10.66 -3.31
CA LEU A 212 5.65 -10.05 -4.25
C LEU A 212 7.08 -10.41 -3.82
N TYR A 213 7.88 -10.82 -4.79
CA TYR A 213 9.24 -11.30 -4.59
C TYR A 213 10.22 -10.54 -5.47
N LEU A 214 11.38 -10.21 -4.93
CA LEU A 214 12.50 -9.60 -5.65
C LEU A 214 13.77 -10.35 -5.26
N HIS A 215 14.53 -10.81 -6.25
CA HIS A 215 15.71 -11.68 -6.05
C HIS A 215 15.45 -12.91 -5.14
N GLY A 216 14.25 -13.51 -5.25
CA GLY A 216 13.87 -14.68 -4.46
C GLY A 216 13.50 -14.40 -3.00
N LEU A 217 13.58 -13.14 -2.55
CA LEU A 217 13.14 -12.70 -1.23
C LEU A 217 11.79 -11.99 -1.31
N LYS A 218 10.96 -12.15 -0.26
CA LYS A 218 9.66 -11.49 -0.20
C LYS A 218 9.85 -9.99 0.05
N VAL A 219 9.28 -9.17 -0.82
CA VAL A 219 9.30 -7.70 -0.74
C VAL A 219 7.91 -7.10 -0.52
N GLY A 220 6.84 -7.86 -0.76
CA GLY A 220 5.49 -7.36 -0.56
C GLY A 220 4.45 -8.45 -0.32
N GLY A 221 3.28 -8.04 0.15
CA GLY A 221 2.13 -8.90 0.40
C GLY A 221 0.82 -8.16 0.22
N ILE A 222 -0.17 -8.87 -0.30
CA ILE A 222 -1.52 -8.36 -0.59
C ILE A 222 -2.55 -9.14 0.23
N LEU A 223 -3.53 -8.42 0.77
CA LEU A 223 -4.64 -8.95 1.54
C LEU A 223 -5.95 -8.34 1.03
N CYS A 224 -6.79 -9.13 0.39
CA CYS A 224 -8.15 -8.71 0.04
C CYS A 224 -9.14 -9.43 0.94
N THR A 225 -10.02 -8.69 1.62
CA THR A 225 -11.15 -9.24 2.39
C THR A 225 -12.44 -8.58 1.94
N SER A 226 -13.52 -9.33 1.88
CA SER A 226 -14.82 -8.80 1.46
C SER A 226 -15.91 -9.07 2.50
N THR A 227 -16.85 -8.15 2.61
CA THR A 227 -18.15 -8.37 3.25
C THR A 227 -19.25 -8.18 2.22
N TYR A 228 -20.34 -8.95 2.35
CA TYR A 228 -21.50 -8.79 1.47
C TYR A 228 -22.56 -7.96 2.20
N LYS A 229 -22.92 -6.80 1.64
CA LYS A 229 -23.89 -5.86 2.22
C LYS A 229 -24.64 -5.14 1.10
N SER A 230 -25.95 -4.98 1.27
CA SER A 230 -26.81 -4.23 0.33
C SER A 230 -26.58 -4.63 -1.14
N THR A 231 -26.67 -5.94 -1.42
CA THR A 231 -26.48 -6.55 -2.75
C THR A 231 -25.11 -6.34 -3.41
N LYS A 232 -24.10 -5.86 -2.66
CA LYS A 232 -22.75 -5.62 -3.15
C LYS A 232 -21.70 -6.22 -2.23
N PHE A 233 -20.52 -6.48 -2.77
CA PHE A 233 -19.33 -6.87 -2.05
C PHE A 233 -18.50 -5.64 -1.74
N ASN A 234 -18.43 -5.26 -0.47
CA ASN A 234 -17.52 -4.25 0.04
C ASN A 234 -16.18 -4.93 0.28
N VAL A 235 -15.17 -4.57 -0.50
CA VAL A 235 -13.85 -5.20 -0.44
C VAL A 235 -12.83 -4.20 0.10
N SER A 236 -12.10 -4.61 1.12
CA SER A 236 -10.93 -3.91 1.65
C SER A 236 -9.69 -4.61 1.12
N ALA A 237 -8.86 -3.88 0.39
CA ALA A 237 -7.61 -4.39 -0.17
C ALA A 237 -6.44 -3.69 0.52
N GLY A 238 -5.65 -4.47 1.25
CA GLY A 238 -4.44 -4.05 1.95
C GLY A 238 -3.18 -4.52 1.23
N ILE A 239 -2.15 -3.67 1.22
CA ILE A 239 -0.85 -3.92 0.63
C ILE A 239 0.23 -3.47 1.62
N GLY A 240 1.16 -4.39 1.89
CA GLY A 240 2.43 -4.08 2.54
C GLY A 240 3.56 -4.27 1.54
N LEU A 241 4.40 -3.26 1.36
CA LEU A 241 5.52 -3.28 0.44
C LEU A 241 6.77 -2.71 1.11
N ASN A 242 7.86 -3.45 1.05
CA ASN A 242 9.14 -3.02 1.60
C ASN A 242 9.83 -2.08 0.61
N VAL A 243 9.76 -0.77 0.85
CA VAL A 243 10.35 0.23 -0.06
C VAL A 243 11.73 0.62 0.41
N ASP A 244 11.87 0.98 1.69
CA ASP A 244 13.11 1.51 2.27
C ASP A 244 13.55 0.80 3.56
N ASN A 245 13.06 -0.42 3.79
CA ASN A 245 13.35 -1.22 4.97
C ASN A 245 14.06 -2.54 4.63
N GLU A 246 15.38 -2.57 4.74
CA GLU A 246 16.19 -3.74 4.33
C GLU A 246 15.87 -5.02 5.15
N LYS A 247 15.32 -4.88 6.35
CA LYS A 247 14.93 -5.98 7.24
C LYS A 247 13.41 -6.10 7.37
N PRO A 248 12.86 -7.30 7.64
CA PRO A 248 13.56 -8.56 7.92
C PRO A 248 14.04 -9.33 6.66
N THR A 249 13.60 -8.95 5.47
CA THR A 249 13.90 -9.68 4.22
C THR A 249 14.80 -8.88 3.27
N THR A 250 14.23 -7.89 2.59
CA THR A 250 14.87 -6.94 1.67
C THR A 250 13.86 -5.82 1.34
N CYS A 251 14.30 -4.78 0.63
CA CYS A 251 13.44 -3.72 0.11
C CYS A 251 13.84 -3.30 -1.31
N LEU A 252 12.94 -2.57 -1.97
CA LEU A 252 13.14 -2.08 -3.34
C LEU A 252 14.39 -1.20 -3.47
N ASN A 253 14.62 -0.27 -2.54
CA ASN A 253 15.73 0.66 -2.63
C ASN A 253 17.10 0.01 -2.37
N SER A 254 17.18 -1.05 -1.56
CA SER A 254 18.42 -1.83 -1.39
C SER A 254 18.80 -2.50 -2.71
N VAL A 255 17.86 -3.18 -3.36
CA VAL A 255 18.11 -3.85 -4.64
C VAL A 255 18.39 -2.82 -5.75
N LEU A 256 17.69 -1.69 -5.76
CA LEU A 256 17.96 -0.64 -6.74
C LEU A 256 19.40 -0.12 -6.65
N GLN A 257 19.92 0.09 -5.43
CA GLN A 257 21.31 0.54 -5.21
C GLN A 257 22.35 -0.48 -5.69
N GLU A 258 22.02 -1.76 -5.74
CA GLU A 258 22.90 -2.80 -6.32
C GLU A 258 22.93 -2.74 -7.86
N LEU A 259 21.85 -2.24 -8.48
CA LEU A 259 21.67 -2.25 -9.94
C LEU A 259 22.09 -0.95 -10.62
N THR A 260 22.22 0.17 -9.89
CA THR A 260 22.58 1.46 -10.46
C THR A 260 23.53 2.26 -9.57
N SER A 261 24.40 3.06 -10.19
CA SER A 261 25.24 4.06 -9.51
C SER A 261 24.53 5.40 -9.28
N VAL A 262 23.31 5.55 -9.81
CA VAL A 262 22.50 6.75 -9.63
C VAL A 262 22.02 6.83 -8.18
N ALA A 263 22.30 7.95 -7.51
CA ALA A 263 21.81 8.24 -6.16
C ALA A 263 20.32 8.62 -6.17
N TYR A 264 19.46 7.70 -6.61
CA TYR A 264 18.00 7.84 -6.60
C TYR A 264 17.38 6.84 -5.64
N ARG A 265 16.33 7.26 -4.92
CA ARG A 265 15.52 6.39 -4.07
C ARG A 265 14.06 6.46 -4.49
N LEU A 266 13.45 5.31 -4.69
CA LEU A 266 12.01 5.19 -4.87
C LEU A 266 11.29 5.72 -3.63
N ARG A 267 10.34 6.62 -3.85
CA ARG A 267 9.52 7.22 -2.80
C ARG A 267 8.20 6.48 -2.67
N ARG A 268 7.74 6.29 -1.42
CA ARG A 268 6.47 5.59 -1.12
C ARG A 268 5.28 6.30 -1.75
N GLU A 269 5.32 7.63 -1.79
CA GLU A 269 4.30 8.50 -2.36
C GLU A 269 4.14 8.30 -3.86
N ASP A 270 5.25 8.23 -4.60
CA ASP A 270 5.22 8.02 -6.05
C ASP A 270 4.72 6.63 -6.42
N ILE A 271 5.17 5.61 -5.67
CA ILE A 271 4.70 4.24 -5.86
C ILE A 271 3.19 4.16 -5.60
N LEU A 272 2.69 4.76 -4.52
CA LEU A 272 1.26 4.73 -4.21
C LEU A 272 0.42 5.48 -5.26
N ALA A 273 0.89 6.64 -5.71
CA ALA A 273 0.23 7.40 -6.76
C ALA A 273 0.20 6.62 -8.10
N ALA A 274 1.32 5.99 -8.47
CA ALA A 274 1.39 5.14 -9.66
C ALA A 274 0.53 3.88 -9.52
N PHE A 275 0.46 3.29 -8.32
CA PHE A 275 -0.42 2.16 -8.02
C PHE A 275 -1.87 2.50 -8.30
N PHE A 276 -2.40 3.61 -7.80
CA PHE A 276 -3.81 3.93 -8.02
C PHE A 276 -4.13 4.22 -9.49
N ARG A 277 -3.21 4.86 -10.22
CA ARG A 277 -3.35 5.06 -11.66
C ARG A 277 -3.42 3.73 -12.42
N ARG A 278 -2.51 2.80 -12.12
CA ARG A 278 -2.50 1.47 -12.74
C ARG A 278 -3.69 0.63 -12.32
N PHE A 279 -4.04 0.66 -11.04
CA PHE A 279 -5.18 -0.07 -10.51
C PHE A 279 -6.49 0.40 -11.13
N GLU A 280 -6.74 1.71 -11.26
CA GLU A 280 -7.96 2.25 -11.85
C GLU A 280 -8.16 1.78 -13.30
N ASN A 281 -7.08 1.81 -14.09
CA ASN A 281 -7.08 1.31 -15.47
C ASN A 281 -7.33 -0.20 -15.54
N LEU A 282 -6.55 -0.99 -14.78
CA LEU A 282 -6.65 -2.45 -14.78
C LEU A 282 -7.99 -2.93 -14.23
N PHE A 283 -8.52 -2.26 -13.20
CA PHE A 283 -9.83 -2.56 -12.63
C PHE A 283 -10.96 -2.24 -13.63
N GLY A 284 -10.84 -1.15 -14.40
CA GLY A 284 -11.75 -0.83 -15.49
C GLY A 284 -11.77 -1.92 -16.57
N VAL A 285 -10.59 -2.39 -17.01
CA VAL A 285 -10.48 -3.51 -17.97
C VAL A 285 -11.09 -4.79 -17.39
N PHE A 286 -10.74 -5.12 -16.14
CA PHE A 286 -11.24 -6.30 -15.44
C PHE A 286 -12.77 -6.35 -15.33
N LEU A 287 -13.42 -5.22 -15.07
CA LEU A 287 -14.89 -5.15 -15.00
C LEU A 287 -15.56 -5.22 -16.38
N ASN A 288 -14.96 -4.61 -17.41
CA ASN A 288 -15.60 -4.48 -18.72
C ASN A 288 -15.34 -5.68 -19.65
N GLN A 289 -14.16 -6.29 -19.59
CA GLN A 289 -13.72 -7.33 -20.52
C GLN A 289 -13.63 -8.71 -19.87
N GLY A 290 -13.78 -8.79 -18.54
CA GLY A 290 -13.52 -10.03 -17.80
C GLY A 290 -12.04 -10.44 -17.85
N TRP A 291 -11.76 -11.70 -17.56
CA TRP A 291 -10.41 -12.27 -17.53
C TRP A 291 -9.91 -12.59 -18.94
N CYS A 292 -9.37 -11.60 -19.63
CA CYS A 292 -8.74 -11.74 -20.96
C CYS A 292 -7.49 -10.84 -21.08
N LEU A 293 -6.59 -10.90 -20.10
CA LEU A 293 -5.23 -10.35 -20.16
C LEU A 293 -4.21 -11.47 -20.02
#